data_AF-A4F6E3-F1
#
_entry.id   AF-A4F6E3-F1
#
_cell.length_a   1.000
_cell.length_b   1.000
_cell.length_c   1.000
_cell.angle_alpha   90.00
_cell.angle_beta   90.00
_cell.angle_gamma   90.00
#
_symmetry.space_group_name_H-M   'P 1'
#
loop_
_entity.id
_entity.type
_entity.pdbx_description
1 polymer ?
#
loop_
_entity_poly.entity_id
_entity_poly.type
_entity_poly.pdbx_seq_one_letter_code
_entity_poly.pdbx_strand_id
1 'polypeptide(L)' 'MIDTPTGWRKSSRSGQKSACVEVGRAADGAAVRDTKDRAAGYFTTTAPQWSAFITGIKAGRFDR' A
#
# COMPACT_ATOMS: atom_id res chain seq x y z
N MET A 1 6.68 -17.01 -10.48
CA MET A 1 7.70 -15.94 -10.37
C MET A 1 7.19 -14.97 -9.33
N ILE A 2 7.93 -14.73 -8.24
CA ILE A 2 7.59 -13.65 -7.31
C ILE A 2 7.92 -12.36 -8.05
N ASP A 3 6.90 -11.74 -8.66
CA ASP A 3 7.09 -10.46 -9.32
C ASP A 3 7.42 -9.41 -8.25
N THR A 4 8.63 -8.85 -8.33
CA THR A 4 9.14 -7.93 -7.31
C THR A 4 8.49 -6.57 -7.55
N PRO A 5 7.76 -6.01 -6.58
CA PRO A 5 7.07 -4.75 -6.80
C PRO A 5 8.05 -3.62 -7.11
N THR A 6 7.73 -2.82 -8.13
CA THR A 6 8.56 -1.71 -8.61
C THR A 6 7.84 -0.38 -8.46
N GLY A 7 8.57 0.73 -8.65
CA GLY A 7 7.97 2.06 -8.68
C GLY A 7 7.36 2.53 -7.36
N TRP A 8 7.97 2.15 -6.24
CA TRP A 8 7.54 2.54 -4.89
C TRP A 8 7.37 4.06 -4.77
N ARG A 9 6.19 4.49 -4.32
CA ARG A 9 5.88 5.88 -3.99
C ARG A 9 5.54 5.98 -2.52
N LYS A 10 6.31 6.81 -1.80
CA LYS A 10 6.02 7.18 -0.43
C LYS A 10 4.84 8.15 -0.41
N SER A 11 3.91 7.96 0.54
CA SER A 11 2.82 8.89 0.73
C SER A 11 3.34 10.26 1.18
N SER A 12 2.80 11.33 0.61
CA SER A 12 3.08 12.71 1.06
C SER A 12 2.53 13.01 2.45
N ARG A 13 1.63 12.15 2.97
CA ARG A 13 1.10 12.21 4.34
C ARG A 13 2.06 11.59 5.38
N SER A 14 3.16 10.99 4.94
CA SER A 14 4.17 10.40 5.81
C SER A 14 5.06 11.51 6.39
N GLY A 15 4.72 11.95 7.61
CA GLY A 15 5.51 12.92 8.37
C GLY A 15 6.70 12.27 9.10
N GLN A 16 7.51 13.07 9.81
CA GLN A 16 8.69 12.57 10.53
C GLN A 16 8.37 11.53 11.62
N LYS A 17 7.15 11.49 12.15
CA LYS A 17 6.81 10.65 13.32
C LYS A 17 5.62 9.70 13.15
N SER A 18 4.75 9.82 12.15
CA SER A 18 3.57 8.94 12.01
C SER A 18 3.17 8.65 10.55
N ALA A 19 2.49 7.51 10.35
CA ALA A 19 1.83 7.08 9.10
C ALA A 19 2.74 6.98 7.86
N CYS A 20 3.87 6.26 7.97
CA CYS A 20 4.81 6.12 6.87
C CYS A 20 4.49 4.91 5.99
N VAL A 21 3.78 5.11 4.89
CA VAL A 21 3.38 4.03 3.97
C VAL A 21 3.97 4.29 2.58
N GLU A 22 4.49 3.23 1.96
CA GLU A 22 4.93 3.19 0.57
C GLU A 22 4.02 2.24 -0.22
N VAL A 23 3.62 2.67 -1.43
CA VAL A 23 2.83 1.85 -2.37
C VAL A 23 3.64 1.63 -3.65
N GLY A 24 3.78 0.37 -4.05
CA GLY A 24 4.46 -0.05 -5.28
C GLY A 24 3.48 -0.70 -6.26
N ARG A 25 3.89 -0.81 -7.52
CA ARG A 25 3.16 -1.59 -8.53
C ARG A 25 3.62 -3.04 -8.45
N ALA A 26 2.65 -3.96 -8.39
CA ALA A 26 2.86 -5.40 -8.54
C ALA A 26 2.21 -5.87 -9.85
N ALA A 27 2.60 -7.02 -10.39
CA ALA A 27 2.11 -7.57 -11.67
C ALA A 27 0.59 -7.42 -11.84
N ASP A 28 -0.16 -7.85 -10.83
CA ASP A 28 -1.62 -7.90 -10.86
C ASP A 28 -2.29 -6.83 -9.99
N GLY A 29 -1.55 -5.84 -9.49
CA GLY A 29 -2.13 -4.78 -8.65
C GLY A 29 -1.12 -3.94 -7.87
N ALA A 30 -1.31 -3.86 -6.56
CA ALA A 30 -0.55 -2.96 -5.69
C ALA A 30 0.18 -3.72 -4.59
N ALA A 31 1.38 -3.27 -4.26
CA ALA A 31 2.12 -3.68 -3.08
C ALA A 31 2.14 -2.54 -2.07
N VAL A 32 2.01 -2.85 -0.79
CA VAL A 32 2.02 -1.84 0.27
C VAL A 32 2.97 -2.31 1.37
N ARG A 33 3.75 -1.37 1.89
CA ARG A 33 4.67 -1.63 2.99
C ARG A 33 4.78 -0.46 3.95
N ASP A 34 5.24 -0.78 5.16
CA ASP A 34 5.69 0.23 6.11
C ASP A 34 7.03 0.78 5.65
N THR A 35 7.12 2.11 5.54
CA THR A 35 8.37 2.80 5.21
C THR A 35 9.39 2.69 6.33
N LYS A 36 8.94 2.65 7.59
CA LYS A 36 9.80 2.58 8.79
C LYS A 36 10.32 1.17 9.02
N ASP A 37 9.55 0.16 8.64
CA ASP A 37 9.95 -1.24 8.75
C ASP A 37 9.91 -1.93 7.39
N ARG A 38 10.92 -1.63 6.56
CA ARG A 38 11.08 -2.28 5.26
C ARG A 38 11.50 -3.75 5.38
N ALA A 39 12.06 -4.15 6.52
CA ALA A 39 12.53 -5.51 6.76
C ALA A 39 11.36 -6.47 7.06
N ALA A 40 10.26 -5.96 7.61
CA ALA A 40 9.01 -6.70 7.79
C ALA A 40 8.33 -7.12 6.47
N GLY A 41 8.79 -6.63 5.32
CA GLY A 41 8.30 -7.02 4.00
C GLY A 41 7.15 -6.16 3.50
N TYR A 42 6.32 -6.72 2.61
CA TYR A 42 5.20 -6.04 1.97
C TYR A 42 4.05 -7.02 1.71
N PHE A 43 2.83 -6.50 1.65
CA PHE A 43 1.68 -7.26 1.18
C PHE A 43 1.30 -6.84 -0.23
N THR A 44 0.77 -7.78 -1.03
CA THR A 44 0.28 -7.52 -2.38
C THR A 44 -1.23 -7.68 -2.45
N THR A 45 -1.84 -6.96 -3.39
CA THR A 45 -3.27 -7.00 -3.67
C THR A 45 -3.47 -7.08 -5.18
N THR A 46 -4.56 -7.71 -5.61
CA THR A 46 -4.99 -7.63 -7.00
C THR A 46 -5.63 -6.26 -7.30
N ALA A 47 -5.70 -5.87 -8.56
CA ALA A 47 -6.32 -4.61 -8.98
C ALA A 47 -7.79 -4.47 -8.52
N PRO A 48 -8.65 -5.52 -8.61
CA PRO A 48 -10.01 -5.45 -8.08
C PRO A 48 -10.06 -5.24 -6.56
N GLN A 49 -9.20 -5.96 -5.80
CA GLN A 49 -9.11 -5.80 -4.35
C GLN A 49 -8.66 -4.40 -3.96
N TRP A 50 -7.66 -3.86 -4.68
CA TRP A 50 -7.18 -2.50 -4.45
C TRP A 50 -8.28 -1.46 -4.70
N SER A 51 -9.03 -1.59 -5.80
CA SER A 51 -10.16 -0.70 -6.11
C SER A 51 -11.26 -0.78 -5.03
N ALA A 52 -11.63 -1.99 -4.61
CA ALA A 52 -12.61 -2.20 -3.55
C ALA A 52 -12.15 -1.61 -2.21
N PHE A 53 -10.87 -1.77 -1.87
CA PHE A 53 -10.28 -1.20 -0.66
C PHE A 53 -10.35 0.33 -0.66
N ILE A 54 -9.91 0.99 -1.74
CA ILE A 54 -9.97 2.46 -1.88
C ILE A 54 -11.42 2.95 -1.82
N THR A 55 -12.35 2.24 -2.46
CA THR A 55 -13.78 2.56 -2.40
C THR A 55 -14.31 2.47 -0.96
N GLY A 56 -13.94 1.41 -0.23
CA GLY A 56 -14.31 1.23 1.17
C GLY A 56 -13.75 2.33 2.08
N ILE A 57 -12.49 2.75 1.88
CA ILE A 57 -11.90 3.88 2.62
C ILE A 57 -12.70 5.16 2.36
N LYS A 58 -12.96 5.49 1.09
CA LYS A 58 -13.70 6.72 0.73
C LYS A 58 -15.13 6.72 1.28
N ALA A 59 -15.73 5.54 1.46
CA ALA A 59 -17.04 5.36 2.05
C ALA A 59 -17.02 5.33 3.60
N GLY A 60 -15.87 5.50 4.24
CA GLY A 60 -15.73 5.47 5.70
C GLY A 60 -15.94 4.08 6.32
N ARG A 61 -15.83 3.01 5.54
CA ARG A 61 -16.10 1.63 5.99
C ARG A 61 -15.13 1.17 7.10
N PHE A 62 -13.97 1.81 7.21
CA PHE A 62 -12.88 1.42 8.11
C PHE A 62 -12.60 2.47 9.21
N ASP A 63 -13.48 3.46 9.39
CA ASP A 63 -13.28 4.55 10.36
C ASP A 63 -13.71 4.18 11.80
N ARG A 64 -13.92 2.89 12.08
CA ARG A 64 -14.47 2.39 13.35
C ARG A 64 -13.42 1.73 14.23
#